data_AF-A0A6G0QAJ6-F1
#
_entry.id   AF-A0A6G0QAJ6-F1
#
_cell.length_a   1.000
_cell.length_b   1.000
_cell.length_c   1.000
_cell.angle_alpha   90.00
_cell.angle_beta   90.00
_cell.angle_gamma   90.00
#
_symmetry.space_group_name_H-M   'P 1'
#
loop_
_entity.id
_entity.type
_entity.pdbx_description
1 polymer ?
#
loop_
_entity_poly.entity_id
_entity_poly.type
_entity_poly.pdbx_seq_one_letter_code
_entity_poly.pdbx_strand_id
1 'polypeptide(L)'
;MVLPVLVPMNLSLTAHYRGDTCTGAPYFVNIANGGDICSNKTCVMDPNLASSGSGEVDRVSIVCSPDFLKAMKELFGRADYLVWVSFMDSNCTYLDFGSGYSATTDCVGAYGESGYYKNLLHNNETATIESYNSSACSSNSLTSTEYVNRSSLVNHTCESNGYRWYSSLEEAVAESSASSNESSASGSSHIDASSSGSILTASDTSGNSSGTVVGVIVGIIIAIAAIVAIVFVRRRNKEKYQNSQAGSTQASGTSSLEAAANGQRGLWDDDVITAKRIPRDKLKVKKLLSRGAYGEVYSGVFNRQQVAVKMLTPATRASIQHVNAFLAEAKMTAMMDHPHVMSFVGVAWVSLSDLCVVFEFMDGGDLRSLLDKYLTSKHSLGFVRQKATIALHICHALTYLHSLAPPVIHRDLKSRNVLLSKAMGAKLTDFGISRE
;
A
#
# COMPACT_ATOMS: atom_id res chain seq x y z
N MET A 1 2.73 44.28 -10.58
CA MET A 1 2.18 43.79 -11.86
C MET A 1 1.66 42.39 -11.57
N VAL A 2 0.34 42.25 -11.51
CA VAL A 2 -0.36 41.01 -11.19
C VAL A 2 -0.40 40.13 -12.43
N LEU A 3 0.03 38.87 -12.31
CA LEU A 3 -0.44 37.79 -13.15
C LEU A 3 -0.80 36.60 -12.22
N PRO A 4 -2.05 36.15 -12.24
CA PRO A 4 -2.55 35.06 -11.40
C PRO A 4 -2.36 33.73 -12.13
N VAL A 5 -1.82 32.71 -11.46
CA VAL A 5 -2.12 31.32 -11.82
C VAL A 5 -2.15 30.50 -10.53
N LEU A 6 -3.36 30.33 -10.00
CA LEU A 6 -3.74 29.05 -9.39
C LEU A 6 -3.49 28.00 -10.48
N VAL A 7 -2.33 27.34 -10.47
CA VAL A 7 -2.16 26.16 -11.32
C VAL A 7 -2.99 25.09 -10.61
N PRO A 8 -4.10 24.60 -11.20
CA PRO A 8 -4.75 23.42 -10.64
C PRO A 8 -3.70 22.32 -10.64
N MET A 9 -3.48 21.64 -9.51
CA MET A 9 -2.51 20.55 -9.43
C MET A 9 -2.81 19.57 -10.57
N ASN A 10 -1.95 19.50 -11.60
CA ASN A 10 -2.09 18.51 -12.65
C ASN A 10 -1.69 17.16 -12.04
N LEU A 11 -2.67 16.30 -11.83
CA LEU A 11 -2.44 14.95 -11.34
C LEU A 11 -2.05 14.05 -12.52
N SER A 12 -1.13 13.13 -12.26
CA SER A 12 -0.77 12.06 -13.17
C SER A 12 -1.48 10.79 -12.72
N LEU A 13 -2.36 10.26 -13.57
CA LEU A 13 -3.03 8.99 -13.40
C LEU A 13 -2.36 7.97 -14.30
N THR A 14 -1.65 6.99 -13.72
CA THR A 14 -0.98 5.91 -14.46
C THR A 14 -1.82 4.66 -14.36
N ALA A 15 -2.49 4.30 -15.46
CA ALA A 15 -3.35 3.13 -15.57
C ALA A 15 -2.57 1.94 -16.14
N HIS A 16 -2.64 0.81 -15.44
CA HIS A 16 -1.95 -0.44 -15.79
C HIS A 16 -2.92 -1.46 -16.38
N TYR A 17 -2.54 -2.01 -17.52
CA TYR A 17 -3.31 -2.99 -18.28
C TYR A 17 -2.51 -4.28 -18.39
N ARG A 18 -3.21 -5.40 -18.27
CA ARG A 18 -2.61 -6.72 -18.37
C ARG A 18 -2.37 -7.07 -19.83
N GLY A 19 -1.15 -7.49 -20.14
CA GLY A 19 -0.78 -7.90 -21.50
C GLY A 19 -0.45 -6.72 -22.41
N ASP A 20 -0.34 -7.01 -23.71
CA ASP A 20 0.28 -6.10 -24.69
C ASP A 20 -0.66 -5.04 -25.27
N THR A 21 -1.92 -5.01 -24.84
CA THR A 21 -2.93 -4.03 -25.25
C THR A 21 -3.52 -3.30 -24.04
N CYS A 22 -4.17 -2.16 -24.29
CA CYS A 22 -4.89 -1.37 -23.27
C CYS A 22 -6.39 -1.40 -23.52
N THR A 23 -6.91 -2.61 -23.77
CA THR A 23 -8.33 -2.84 -24.02
C THR A 23 -9.05 -3.17 -22.73
N GLY A 24 -10.22 -2.57 -22.51
CA GLY A 24 -11.01 -2.77 -21.30
C GLY A 24 -10.57 -1.88 -20.15
N ALA A 25 -11.01 -2.20 -18.95
CA ALA A 25 -10.66 -1.45 -17.74
C ALA A 25 -9.26 -1.82 -17.25
N PRO A 26 -8.47 -0.84 -16.77
CA PRO A 26 -7.20 -1.13 -16.13
C PRO A 26 -7.44 -1.92 -14.84
N TYR A 27 -6.50 -2.80 -14.49
CA TYR A 27 -6.61 -3.52 -13.22
C TYR A 27 -6.23 -2.61 -12.04
N PHE A 28 -5.33 -1.64 -12.28
CA PHE A 28 -4.80 -0.72 -11.28
C PHE A 28 -4.55 0.66 -11.89
N VAL A 29 -4.81 1.72 -11.13
CA VAL A 29 -4.45 3.10 -11.48
C VAL A 29 -3.74 3.76 -10.30
N ASN A 30 -2.54 4.27 -10.52
CA ASN A 30 -1.82 5.09 -9.55
C ASN A 30 -2.12 6.58 -9.76
N ILE A 31 -2.43 7.31 -8.70
CA ILE A 31 -2.68 8.75 -8.72
C ILE A 31 -1.53 9.44 -7.97
N ALA A 32 -0.80 10.30 -8.66
CA ALA A 32 0.29 11.06 -8.07
C ALA A 32 0.27 12.51 -8.54
N ASN A 33 0.94 13.39 -7.81
CA ASN A 33 1.16 14.76 -8.27
C ASN A 33 2.08 14.73 -9.51
N GLY A 34 1.56 15.15 -10.67
CA GLY A 34 2.27 15.14 -11.94
C GLY A 34 3.25 16.31 -12.11
N GLY A 35 3.16 17.33 -11.26
CA GLY A 35 3.96 18.56 -11.37
C GLY A 35 3.79 19.27 -12.72
N ASP A 36 4.77 20.09 -13.10
CA ASP A 36 4.76 20.88 -14.34
C ASP A 36 5.08 20.04 -15.62
N ILE A 37 5.34 18.73 -15.48
CA ILE A 37 5.92 17.87 -16.55
C ILE A 37 5.02 16.64 -16.82
N CYS A 38 3.74 16.69 -16.48
CA CYS A 38 2.81 15.62 -16.83
C CYS A 38 2.55 15.61 -18.35
N SER A 39 2.72 14.45 -19.00
CA SER A 39 2.42 14.26 -20.43
C SER A 39 1.55 13.03 -20.63
N ASN A 40 0.45 13.19 -21.37
CA ASN A 40 -0.43 12.07 -21.73
C ASN A 40 0.32 11.03 -22.55
N LYS A 41 0.16 9.76 -22.19
CA LYS A 41 0.69 8.62 -22.95
C LYS A 41 -0.40 7.59 -23.09
N THR A 42 -0.53 7.00 -24.27
CA THR A 42 -1.53 5.96 -24.51
C THR A 42 -0.82 4.66 -24.83
N CYS A 43 -1.10 3.64 -24.03
CA CYS A 43 -0.68 2.27 -24.25
C CYS A 43 0.80 2.06 -24.60
N VAL A 44 1.67 2.65 -23.78
CA VAL A 44 3.12 2.45 -23.88
C VAL A 44 3.55 1.26 -23.01
N MET A 45 4.72 0.70 -23.28
CA MET A 45 5.28 -0.33 -22.38
C MET A 45 5.57 0.28 -21.01
N ASP A 46 5.29 -0.46 -19.94
CA ASP A 46 5.65 -0.03 -18.59
C ASP A 46 7.19 -0.01 -18.45
N PRO A 47 7.81 1.18 -18.26
CA PRO A 47 9.26 1.31 -18.16
C PRO A 47 9.83 0.63 -16.91
N ASN A 48 9.02 0.38 -15.88
CA ASN A 48 9.46 -0.28 -14.65
C ASN A 48 9.48 -1.81 -14.80
N LEU A 49 8.57 -2.38 -15.60
CA LEU A 49 8.50 -3.84 -15.84
C LEU A 49 9.39 -4.31 -17.00
N ALA A 50 9.76 -3.44 -17.93
CA ALA A 50 10.66 -3.78 -19.05
C ALA A 50 12.02 -4.36 -18.61
N SER A 51 12.40 -4.18 -17.34
CA SER A 51 13.66 -4.67 -16.75
C SER A 51 13.54 -6.02 -16.01
N SER A 52 12.34 -6.60 -15.88
CA SER A 52 12.07 -7.71 -14.95
C SER A 52 12.19 -9.12 -15.55
N GLY A 53 12.40 -9.26 -16.86
CA GLY A 53 12.73 -10.55 -17.50
C GLY A 53 11.63 -11.63 -17.44
N SER A 54 10.41 -11.31 -17.00
CA SER A 54 9.33 -12.27 -16.76
C SER A 54 8.52 -12.65 -18.00
N GLY A 55 8.75 -12.02 -19.16
CA GLY A 55 8.04 -12.33 -20.41
C GLY A 55 6.58 -11.88 -20.49
N GLU A 56 5.98 -11.41 -19.39
CA GLU A 56 4.70 -10.68 -19.40
C GLU A 56 4.98 -9.19 -19.66
N VAL A 57 4.37 -8.63 -20.71
CA VAL A 57 4.47 -7.21 -21.07
C VAL A 57 3.20 -6.54 -20.60
N ASP A 58 3.23 -5.78 -19.52
CA ASP A 58 2.12 -4.90 -19.16
C ASP A 58 2.27 -3.55 -19.86
N ARG A 59 1.12 -2.96 -20.20
CA ARG A 59 1.02 -1.65 -20.82
C ARG A 59 0.52 -0.62 -19.82
N VAL A 60 0.96 0.61 -20.02
CA VAL A 60 0.50 1.75 -19.23
C VAL A 60 -0.05 2.86 -20.11
N SER A 61 -1.11 3.49 -19.62
CA SER A 61 -1.59 4.78 -20.11
C SER A 61 -1.47 5.82 -19.02
N ILE A 62 -1.00 7.02 -19.35
CA ILE A 62 -0.86 8.14 -18.42
C ILE A 62 -1.86 9.22 -18.84
N VAL A 63 -2.72 9.62 -17.92
CA VAL A 63 -3.68 10.72 -18.08
C VAL A 63 -3.34 11.83 -17.10
N CYS A 64 -3.09 13.02 -17.65
CA CYS A 64 -2.84 14.23 -16.89
C CYS A 64 -4.14 15.01 -16.74
N SER A 65 -4.67 15.07 -15.52
CA SER A 65 -5.93 15.75 -15.25
C SER A 65 -5.90 16.40 -13.87
N PRO A 66 -6.42 17.63 -13.73
CA PRO A 66 -6.67 18.22 -12.41
C PRO A 66 -7.91 17.61 -11.72
N ASP A 67 -8.79 16.97 -12.50
CA ASP A 67 -9.96 16.23 -12.03
C ASP A 67 -9.68 14.73 -12.17
N PHE A 68 -9.18 14.12 -11.10
CA PHE A 68 -8.89 12.69 -11.11
C PHE A 68 -10.16 11.86 -11.19
N LEU A 69 -11.30 12.31 -10.63
CA LEU A 69 -12.54 11.53 -10.66
C LEU A 69 -13.05 11.39 -12.09
N LYS A 70 -13.05 12.48 -12.85
CA LYS A 70 -13.37 12.43 -14.28
C LYS A 70 -12.41 11.52 -15.05
N ALA A 71 -11.11 11.64 -14.80
CA ALA A 71 -10.12 10.80 -15.47
C ALA A 71 -10.27 9.31 -15.12
N MET A 72 -10.61 8.98 -13.86
CA MET A 72 -10.91 7.61 -13.44
C MET A 72 -12.12 7.05 -14.16
N LYS A 73 -13.20 7.82 -14.31
CA LYS A 73 -14.38 7.43 -15.10
C LYS A 73 -14.02 7.11 -16.55
N GLU A 74 -13.21 7.95 -17.18
CA GLU A 74 -12.75 7.74 -18.56
C GLU A 74 -11.87 6.48 -18.69
N LEU A 75 -10.99 6.22 -17.71
CA LEU A 75 -10.09 5.08 -17.71
C LEU A 75 -10.80 3.74 -17.48
N PHE A 76 -11.72 3.67 -16.51
CA PHE A 76 -12.47 2.44 -16.20
C PHE A 76 -13.70 2.24 -17.09
N GLY A 77 -14.18 3.30 -17.75
CA GLY A 77 -15.34 3.25 -18.62
C GLY A 77 -16.58 2.76 -17.87
N ARG A 78 -17.11 1.61 -18.27
CA ARG A 78 -18.31 0.98 -17.65
C ARG A 78 -17.98 -0.03 -16.55
N ALA A 79 -16.70 -0.29 -16.29
CA ALA A 79 -16.33 -1.23 -15.24
C ALA A 79 -16.52 -0.59 -13.87
N ASP A 80 -16.98 -1.37 -12.91
CA ASP A 80 -17.02 -0.92 -11.52
C ASP A 80 -15.59 -0.75 -10.99
N TYR A 81 -15.41 0.27 -10.15
CA TYR A 81 -14.12 0.62 -9.58
C TYR A 81 -14.24 1.19 -8.18
N LEU A 82 -13.13 1.10 -7.45
CA LEU A 82 -12.93 1.65 -6.12
C LEU A 82 -11.68 2.50 -6.14
N VAL A 83 -11.76 3.70 -5.56
CA VAL A 83 -10.63 4.62 -5.46
C VAL A 83 -10.43 5.00 -4.01
N TRP A 84 -9.18 4.98 -3.56
CA TRP A 84 -8.78 5.55 -2.30
C TRP A 84 -7.76 6.66 -2.55
N VAL A 85 -7.90 7.76 -1.82
CA VAL A 85 -7.05 8.94 -1.99
C VAL A 85 -6.57 9.40 -0.64
N SER A 86 -5.26 9.56 -0.51
CA SER A 86 -4.59 10.13 0.66
C SER A 86 -4.36 11.62 0.47
N PHE A 87 -4.51 12.37 1.55
CA PHE A 87 -4.32 13.81 1.60
C PHE A 87 -3.23 14.16 2.62
N MET A 88 -2.52 15.26 2.37
CA MET A 88 -1.43 15.74 3.22
C MET A 88 -1.93 16.32 4.56
N ASP A 89 -3.20 16.70 4.62
CA ASP A 89 -3.85 17.31 5.78
C ASP A 89 -5.07 16.51 6.24
N SER A 90 -5.38 16.62 7.53
CA SER A 90 -6.50 15.92 8.17
C SER A 90 -7.89 16.41 7.72
N ASN A 91 -7.98 17.50 6.95
CA ASN A 91 -9.24 17.98 6.39
C ASN A 91 -9.45 17.50 4.95
N CYS A 92 -8.50 16.72 4.41
CA CYS A 92 -8.50 16.23 3.05
C CYS A 92 -8.60 17.35 2.00
N THR A 93 -7.72 18.35 2.12
CA THR A 93 -7.68 19.54 1.27
C THR A 93 -6.64 19.42 0.16
N TYR A 94 -5.47 18.86 0.48
CA TYR A 94 -4.32 18.75 -0.42
C TYR A 94 -4.06 17.28 -0.72
N LEU A 95 -4.44 16.84 -1.92
CA LEU A 95 -4.20 15.48 -2.38
C LEU A 95 -2.69 15.19 -2.40
N ASP A 96 -2.27 14.08 -1.77
CA ASP A 96 -0.88 13.62 -1.75
C ASP A 96 -0.66 12.57 -2.84
N PHE A 97 -1.36 11.44 -2.74
CA PHE A 97 -1.38 10.35 -3.71
C PHE A 97 -2.67 9.55 -3.55
N GLY A 98 -2.93 8.63 -4.47
CA GLY A 98 -4.07 7.72 -4.37
C GLY A 98 -3.90 6.51 -5.27
N SER A 99 -4.84 5.58 -5.16
CA SER A 99 -4.91 4.47 -6.08
C SER A 99 -6.35 4.12 -6.38
N GLY A 100 -6.60 3.61 -7.57
CA GLY A 100 -7.86 2.98 -7.87
C GLY A 100 -7.69 1.61 -8.48
N TYR A 101 -8.74 0.82 -8.31
CA TYR A 101 -8.75 -0.59 -8.61
C TYR A 101 -10.07 -0.95 -9.29
N SER A 102 -10.03 -1.93 -10.18
CA SER A 102 -11.26 -2.54 -10.66
C SER A 102 -11.97 -3.25 -9.50
N ALA A 103 -13.28 -3.03 -9.38
CA ALA A 103 -14.14 -3.80 -8.51
C ALA A 103 -14.52 -5.09 -9.22
N THR A 104 -13.88 -6.18 -8.80
CA THR A 104 -14.07 -7.50 -9.38
C THR A 104 -13.91 -8.58 -8.32
N THR A 105 -14.60 -9.70 -8.55
CA THR A 105 -14.44 -10.93 -7.78
C THR A 105 -13.28 -11.79 -8.28
N ASP A 106 -12.76 -11.46 -9.47
CA ASP A 106 -11.57 -12.09 -10.03
C ASP A 106 -10.32 -11.66 -9.26
N CYS A 107 -9.36 -12.57 -9.17
CA CYS A 107 -8.05 -12.25 -8.63
C CYS A 107 -7.28 -11.37 -9.60
N VAL A 108 -7.06 -10.11 -9.23
CA VAL A 108 -6.35 -9.12 -10.06
C VAL A 108 -5.12 -8.56 -9.31
N GLY A 109 -4.12 -8.10 -10.05
CA GLY A 109 -2.73 -7.93 -9.59
C GLY A 109 -1.80 -8.86 -10.39
N ALA A 110 -0.49 -8.68 -10.54
CA ALA A 110 0.53 -7.93 -9.84
C ALA A 110 1.77 -7.77 -10.76
N TYR A 111 2.73 -6.90 -10.41
CA TYR A 111 4.20 -7.12 -10.35
C TYR A 111 4.86 -5.77 -10.07
N GLY A 112 5.71 -5.66 -9.04
CA GLY A 112 6.40 -4.41 -8.70
C GLY A 112 6.31 -4.04 -7.22
N GLU A 113 5.11 -3.73 -6.70
CA GLU A 113 5.01 -3.12 -5.36
C GLU A 113 3.78 -3.47 -4.48
N SER A 114 2.71 -4.15 -4.97
CA SER A 114 1.40 -4.11 -4.25
C SER A 114 0.52 -5.39 -4.16
N GLY A 115 1.01 -6.59 -4.47
CA GLY A 115 0.28 -7.85 -4.22
C GLY A 115 -0.96 -8.09 -5.12
N TYR A 116 -1.77 -9.10 -4.79
CA TYR A 116 -3.00 -9.45 -5.52
C TYR A 116 -4.23 -9.06 -4.70
N TYR A 117 -5.36 -8.78 -5.34
CA TYR A 117 -6.56 -8.31 -4.66
C TYR A 117 -7.86 -8.79 -5.31
N LYS A 118 -8.91 -8.84 -4.49
CA LYS A 118 -10.31 -8.90 -4.90
C LYS A 118 -11.04 -7.72 -4.26
N ASN A 119 -11.71 -6.93 -5.07
CA ASN A 119 -12.41 -5.73 -4.61
C ASN A 119 -13.89 -5.91 -4.87
N LEU A 120 -14.64 -6.16 -3.81
CA LEU A 120 -16.07 -6.38 -3.89
C LEU A 120 -16.79 -5.09 -3.59
N LEU A 121 -17.52 -4.58 -4.57
CA LEU A 121 -18.45 -3.48 -4.41
C LEU A 121 -19.83 -4.08 -4.19
N HIS A 122 -20.43 -3.81 -3.04
CA HIS A 122 -21.70 -4.41 -2.63
C HIS A 122 -22.87 -3.50 -2.97
N ASN A 123 -24.03 -4.09 -3.28
CA ASN A 123 -25.25 -3.36 -3.63
C ASN A 123 -25.78 -2.44 -2.51
N ASN A 124 -25.34 -2.63 -1.27
CA ASN A 124 -25.68 -1.77 -0.14
C ASN A 124 -24.77 -0.52 -0.02
N GLU A 125 -24.01 -0.22 -1.08
CA GLU A 125 -23.04 0.89 -1.16
C GLU A 125 -21.93 0.75 -0.11
N THR A 126 -21.44 -0.47 0.08
CA THR A 126 -20.26 -0.77 0.89
C THR A 126 -19.23 -1.51 0.06
N ALA A 127 -17.98 -1.57 0.50
CA ALA A 127 -16.95 -2.30 -0.23
C ALA A 127 -16.13 -3.19 0.69
N THR A 128 -15.59 -4.26 0.12
CA THR A 128 -14.64 -5.16 0.78
C THR A 128 -13.42 -5.33 -0.11
N ILE A 129 -12.25 -5.10 0.46
CA ILE A 129 -10.97 -5.19 -0.24
C ILE A 129 -10.20 -6.32 0.41
N GLU A 130 -9.96 -7.38 -0.34
CA GLU A 130 -9.20 -8.53 0.11
C GLU A 130 -7.85 -8.53 -0.59
N SER A 131 -6.77 -8.57 0.17
CA SER A 131 -5.41 -8.63 -0.36
C SER A 131 -4.83 -10.03 -0.18
N TYR A 132 -4.03 -10.46 -1.16
CA TYR A 132 -3.50 -11.80 -1.27
C TYR A 132 -2.01 -11.77 -1.68
N ASN A 133 -1.23 -12.73 -1.19
CA ASN A 133 0.19 -12.89 -1.54
C ASN A 133 0.44 -13.87 -2.71
N SER A 134 -0.62 -14.33 -3.38
CA SER A 134 -0.55 -15.29 -4.49
C SER A 134 -1.55 -14.95 -5.58
N SER A 135 -1.18 -15.19 -6.83
CA SER A 135 -2.01 -14.99 -8.03
C SER A 135 -3.27 -15.86 -8.08
N ALA A 136 -3.37 -16.87 -7.21
CA ALA A 136 -4.56 -17.69 -7.10
C ALA A 136 -5.66 -17.06 -6.21
N CYS A 137 -5.35 -16.02 -5.42
CA CYS A 137 -6.22 -15.45 -4.39
C CYS A 137 -7.00 -16.51 -3.60
N SER A 138 -6.29 -17.54 -3.15
CA SER A 138 -6.84 -18.60 -2.31
C SER A 138 -6.98 -18.13 -0.86
N SER A 139 -7.87 -18.75 -0.08
CA SER A 139 -8.04 -18.41 1.34
C SER A 139 -6.74 -18.54 2.15
N ASN A 140 -5.83 -19.44 1.75
CA ASN A 140 -4.53 -19.62 2.42
C ASN A 140 -3.51 -18.51 2.10
N SER A 141 -3.77 -17.73 1.05
CA SER A 141 -2.94 -16.60 0.62
C SER A 141 -3.51 -15.25 1.02
N LEU A 142 -4.67 -15.20 1.69
CA LEU A 142 -5.30 -13.96 2.16
C LEU A 142 -4.42 -13.31 3.23
N THR A 143 -3.99 -12.07 2.98
CA THR A 143 -3.13 -11.30 3.89
C THR A 143 -3.91 -10.29 4.72
N SER A 144 -4.96 -9.69 4.15
CA SER A 144 -5.77 -8.66 4.81
C SER A 144 -7.14 -8.56 4.18
N THR A 145 -8.11 -8.13 5.00
CA THR A 145 -9.45 -7.75 4.56
C THR A 145 -9.75 -6.38 5.14
N GLU A 146 -10.08 -5.42 4.29
CA GLU A 146 -10.52 -4.09 4.65
C GLU A 146 -11.99 -3.90 4.27
N TYR A 147 -12.74 -3.23 5.14
CA TYR A 147 -14.16 -2.98 4.95
C TYR A 147 -14.41 -1.47 4.89
N VAL A 148 -14.98 -1.03 3.77
CA VAL A 148 -15.36 0.37 3.55
C VAL A 148 -16.85 0.52 3.77
N ASN A 149 -17.21 1.32 4.76
CA ASN A 149 -18.61 1.57 5.11
C ASN A 149 -19.27 2.54 4.11
N ARG A 150 -20.61 2.60 4.16
CA ARG A 150 -21.41 3.45 3.28
C ARG A 150 -21.10 4.94 3.41
N SER A 151 -20.91 5.46 4.62
CA SER A 151 -20.59 6.88 4.81
C SER A 151 -19.25 7.27 4.19
N SER A 152 -18.24 6.42 4.28
CA SER A 152 -16.94 6.65 3.65
C SER A 152 -17.03 6.64 2.14
N LEU A 153 -17.83 5.73 1.58
CA LEU A 153 -17.90 5.50 0.13
C LEU A 153 -18.82 6.49 -0.60
N VAL A 154 -19.93 6.89 0.03
CA VAL A 154 -20.99 7.71 -0.59
C VAL A 154 -20.87 9.17 -0.20
N ASN A 155 -20.55 9.45 1.07
CA ASN A 155 -20.45 10.83 1.55
C ASN A 155 -19.01 11.37 1.45
N HIS A 156 -18.08 10.56 0.92
CA HIS A 156 -16.64 10.87 0.80
C HIS A 156 -16.05 11.45 2.08
N THR A 157 -16.47 10.91 3.24
CA THR A 157 -16.03 11.43 4.53
C THR A 157 -14.51 11.33 4.63
N CYS A 158 -13.87 12.46 4.95
CA CYS A 158 -12.45 12.45 5.28
C CYS A 158 -12.26 11.64 6.56
N GLU A 159 -11.59 10.51 6.45
CA GLU A 159 -11.30 9.67 7.61
C GLU A 159 -10.19 10.30 8.47
N SER A 160 -10.17 9.98 9.77
CA SER A 160 -9.29 10.60 10.78
C SER A 160 -7.77 10.52 10.49
N ASN A 161 -7.41 9.67 9.55
CA ASN A 161 -6.09 9.33 9.03
C ASN A 161 -5.81 9.95 7.64
N GLY A 162 -6.68 10.85 7.17
CA GLY A 162 -6.44 11.71 6.02
C GLY A 162 -6.69 11.05 4.66
N TYR A 163 -7.63 10.11 4.57
CA TYR A 163 -8.03 9.53 3.28
C TYR A 163 -9.53 9.61 3.01
N ARG A 164 -9.88 9.49 1.72
CA ARG A 164 -11.26 9.39 1.22
C ARG A 164 -11.40 8.23 0.24
N TRP A 165 -12.60 7.68 0.20
CA TRP A 165 -13.01 6.63 -0.72
C TRP A 165 -14.00 7.16 -1.76
N TYR A 166 -13.92 6.62 -2.98
CA TYR A 166 -14.81 6.90 -4.10
C TYR A 166 -15.11 5.60 -4.86
N SER A 167 -16.22 5.57 -5.61
CA SER A 167 -16.57 4.40 -6.42
C SER A 167 -17.43 4.74 -7.62
N SER A 168 -17.65 3.75 -8.49
CA SER A 168 -18.60 3.85 -9.62
C SER A 168 -20.08 4.00 -9.21
N LEU A 169 -20.45 3.74 -7.94
CA LEU A 169 -21.86 3.76 -7.50
C LEU A 169 -22.48 5.17 -7.41
N GLU A 170 -21.69 6.24 -7.49
CA GLU A 170 -22.17 7.62 -7.42
C GLU A 170 -23.18 7.99 -8.52
N GLU A 171 -23.20 7.27 -9.66
CA GLU A 171 -24.03 7.62 -10.82
C GLU A 171 -25.44 7.00 -10.84
N ALA A 172 -25.79 6.09 -9.92
CA ALA A 172 -27.14 5.51 -9.90
C ALA A 172 -28.25 6.49 -9.45
N VAL A 173 -27.89 7.70 -8.98
CA VAL A 173 -28.86 8.66 -8.39
C VAL A 173 -28.99 9.95 -9.23
N ALA A 174 -28.09 10.24 -10.16
CA ALA A 174 -28.09 11.49 -10.92
C ALA A 174 -28.96 11.46 -12.20
N GLU A 175 -29.26 10.28 -12.76
CA GLU A 175 -30.06 10.17 -14.00
C GLU A 175 -31.58 10.18 -13.76
N SER A 176 -32.05 10.13 -12.51
CA SER A 176 -33.49 10.21 -12.19
C SER A 176 -34.02 11.63 -11.89
N SER A 177 -33.17 12.66 -11.90
CA SER A 177 -33.57 14.02 -11.50
C SER A 177 -33.41 15.11 -12.57
N ALA A 178 -33.13 14.73 -13.82
CA ALA A 178 -32.95 15.68 -14.93
C ALA A 178 -33.99 15.51 -16.04
N SER A 179 -35.29 15.67 -15.71
CA SER A 179 -36.29 15.98 -16.74
C SER A 179 -37.49 16.75 -16.18
N SER A 180 -37.28 17.99 -15.75
CA SER A 180 -38.38 18.96 -15.67
C SER A 180 -37.86 20.40 -15.58
N ASN A 181 -37.80 21.09 -16.71
CA ASN A 181 -38.56 22.33 -16.94
C ASN A 181 -38.03 23.09 -18.15
N GLU A 182 -38.83 23.17 -19.22
CA GLU A 182 -38.96 24.39 -20.02
C GLU A 182 -40.38 24.45 -20.65
N SER A 183 -41.22 25.28 -20.01
CA SER A 183 -42.18 26.24 -20.56
C SER A 183 -42.85 26.01 -21.93
N SER A 184 -44.19 25.98 -21.94
CA SER A 184 -45.05 27.12 -22.39
C SER A 184 -46.44 26.66 -22.85
N ALA A 185 -47.42 27.54 -22.60
CA ALA A 185 -48.86 27.35 -22.70
C ALA A 185 -49.42 27.04 -24.10
N SER A 186 -50.50 26.25 -24.16
CA SER A 186 -51.77 26.58 -24.84
C SER A 186 -52.73 25.37 -24.92
N GLY A 187 -54.04 25.62 -24.76
CA GLY A 187 -55.09 24.96 -25.55
C GLY A 187 -55.77 23.67 -25.05
N SER A 188 -56.95 23.85 -24.44
CA SER A 188 -58.23 23.13 -24.67
C SER A 188 -58.38 21.58 -24.58
N SER A 189 -59.24 21.17 -23.63
CA SER A 189 -60.42 20.27 -23.71
C SER A 189 -60.35 18.80 -24.18
N HIS A 190 -61.23 18.00 -23.53
CA HIS A 190 -61.73 16.64 -23.84
C HIS A 190 -60.88 15.45 -23.35
N ILE A 191 -61.37 14.26 -22.96
CA ILE A 191 -62.60 13.63 -22.41
C ILE A 191 -62.21 12.11 -22.33
N ASP A 192 -62.86 11.33 -21.44
CA ASP A 192 -62.90 9.84 -21.35
C ASP A 192 -61.66 9.09 -20.82
N ALA A 193 -61.71 8.31 -19.73
CA ALA A 193 -62.59 7.23 -19.27
C ALA A 193 -62.16 5.82 -19.75
N SER A 194 -62.26 4.86 -18.82
CA SER A 194 -62.10 3.39 -18.94
C SER A 194 -60.70 2.85 -18.60
N SER A 195 -60.51 1.73 -17.90
CA SER A 195 -61.41 0.85 -17.14
C SER A 195 -60.57 -0.13 -16.31
N SER A 196 -61.15 -0.52 -15.17
CA SER A 196 -61.18 -1.87 -14.58
C SER A 196 -59.89 -2.63 -14.28
N GLY A 197 -59.71 -2.87 -12.98
CA GLY A 197 -58.86 -3.93 -12.46
C GLY A 197 -59.50 -5.32 -12.52
N SER A 198 -58.76 -6.33 -12.08
CA SER A 198 -59.32 -7.51 -11.38
C SER A 198 -58.20 -8.26 -10.64
N ILE A 199 -58.51 -8.56 -9.38
CA ILE A 199 -57.84 -9.51 -8.48
C ILE A 199 -58.44 -10.90 -8.74
N LEU A 200 -57.65 -11.98 -8.71
CA LEU A 200 -57.98 -13.34 -8.19
C LEU A 200 -56.63 -14.08 -7.96
N THR A 201 -56.17 -14.29 -6.72
CA THR A 201 -56.37 -15.44 -5.79
C THR A 201 -55.73 -16.78 -6.18
N ALA A 202 -55.16 -17.41 -5.15
CA ALA A 202 -54.14 -18.46 -5.12
C ALA A 202 -54.65 -19.92 -5.09
N SER A 203 -53.69 -20.85 -5.26
CA SER A 203 -53.53 -22.26 -4.77
C SER A 203 -52.91 -23.12 -5.89
N ASP A 204 -51.95 -24.06 -5.75
CA ASP A 204 -51.60 -24.93 -4.62
C ASP A 204 -50.18 -25.58 -4.73
N THR A 205 -49.79 -26.13 -3.57
CA THR A 205 -48.66 -26.95 -3.06
C THR A 205 -47.83 -27.94 -3.91
N SER A 206 -46.59 -28.22 -3.46
CA SER A 206 -46.10 -29.61 -3.21
C SER A 206 -44.95 -29.65 -2.16
N GLY A 207 -45.01 -30.63 -1.24
CA GLY A 207 -44.12 -30.78 -0.07
C GLY A 207 -43.10 -31.93 -0.20
N ASN A 208 -41.99 -31.85 0.55
CA ASN A 208 -40.93 -32.86 0.57
C ASN A 208 -40.92 -33.68 1.88
N SER A 209 -40.76 -35.00 1.72
CA SER A 209 -40.83 -35.99 2.80
C SER A 209 -39.61 -35.95 3.74
N SER A 210 -39.86 -36.16 5.03
CA SER A 210 -38.89 -36.10 6.14
C SER A 210 -37.81 -37.19 6.17
N GLY A 211 -37.76 -38.10 5.18
CA GLY A 211 -36.77 -39.18 5.11
C GLY A 211 -35.41 -38.76 4.53
N THR A 212 -35.37 -37.75 3.65
CA THR A 212 -34.15 -37.36 2.92
C THR A 212 -33.20 -36.51 3.76
N VAL A 213 -33.72 -35.75 4.72
CA VAL A 213 -32.93 -34.84 5.58
C VAL A 213 -32.09 -35.64 6.60
N VAL A 214 -32.62 -36.75 7.13
CA VAL A 214 -31.91 -37.59 8.11
C VAL A 214 -30.72 -38.30 7.48
N GLY A 215 -30.85 -38.77 6.23
CA GLY A 215 -29.76 -39.43 5.52
C GLY A 215 -28.55 -38.52 5.23
N VAL A 216 -28.81 -37.25 4.89
CA VAL A 216 -27.75 -36.27 4.61
C VAL A 216 -26.98 -35.90 5.88
N ILE A 217 -27.66 -35.74 7.02
CA ILE A 217 -27.03 -35.40 8.29
C ILE A 217 -26.13 -36.54 8.78
N VAL A 218 -26.59 -37.80 8.69
CA VAL A 218 -25.79 -38.97 9.07
C VAL A 218 -24.57 -39.11 8.17
N GLY A 219 -24.71 -38.86 6.86
CA GLY A 219 -23.59 -38.86 5.92
C GLY A 219 -22.52 -37.81 6.24
N ILE A 220 -22.93 -36.59 6.60
CA ILE A 220 -22.02 -35.50 6.97
C ILE A 220 -21.26 -35.83 8.27
N ILE A 221 -21.93 -36.38 9.27
CA ILE A 221 -21.28 -36.74 10.55
C ILE A 221 -20.22 -37.83 10.34
N ILE A 222 -20.50 -38.84 9.51
CA ILE A 222 -19.55 -39.91 9.19
C ILE A 222 -18.35 -39.34 8.41
N ALA A 223 -18.58 -38.43 7.47
CA ALA A 223 -17.52 -37.79 6.70
C ALA A 223 -16.59 -36.93 7.60
N ILE A 224 -17.17 -36.16 8.53
CA ILE A 224 -16.40 -35.34 9.49
C ILE A 224 -15.58 -36.25 10.42
N ALA A 225 -16.16 -37.33 10.93
CA ALA A 225 -15.44 -38.29 11.78
C ALA A 225 -14.26 -38.94 11.05
N ALA A 226 -14.43 -39.28 9.77
CA ALA A 226 -13.35 -39.83 8.94
C ALA A 226 -12.22 -38.81 8.71
N ILE A 227 -12.55 -37.54 8.46
CA ILE A 227 -11.56 -36.46 8.28
C ILE A 227 -10.77 -36.24 9.58
N VAL A 228 -11.44 -36.22 10.73
CA VAL A 228 -10.78 -36.06 12.04
C VAL A 228 -9.84 -37.24 12.32
N ALA A 229 -10.26 -38.48 12.02
CA ALA A 229 -9.42 -39.66 12.16
C ALA A 229 -8.18 -39.61 11.26
N ILE A 230 -8.33 -39.18 10.00
CA ILE A 230 -7.20 -39.01 9.06
C ILE A 230 -6.22 -37.94 9.57
N VAL A 231 -6.71 -36.80 10.06
CA VAL A 231 -5.86 -35.74 10.63
C VAL A 231 -5.13 -36.23 11.87
N PHE A 232 -5.80 -36.99 12.74
CA PHE A 232 -5.21 -37.52 13.96
C PHE A 232 -4.12 -38.56 13.67
N VAL A 233 -4.34 -39.47 12.73
CA VAL A 233 -3.33 -40.45 12.28
C VAL A 233 -2.13 -39.75 11.62
N ARG A 234 -2.37 -38.73 10.79
CA ARG A 234 -1.28 -37.95 10.17
C ARG A 234 -0.47 -37.15 11.19
N ARG A 235 -1.09 -36.59 12.23
CA ARG A 235 -0.38 -35.93 13.34
C ARG A 235 0.47 -36.92 14.13
N ARG A 236 -0.08 -38.11 14.43
CA ARG A 236 0.64 -39.14 15.20
C ARG A 236 1.80 -39.77 14.42
N ASN A 237 1.72 -39.83 13.09
CA ASN A 237 2.83 -40.26 12.24
C ASN A 237 3.91 -39.18 12.07
N LYS A 238 3.56 -37.88 12.17
CA LYS A 238 4.53 -36.78 12.11
C LYS A 238 5.44 -36.73 13.34
N GLU A 239 4.96 -37.19 14.50
CA GLU A 239 5.75 -37.27 15.73
C GLU A 239 6.74 -38.46 15.76
N LYS A 240 6.56 -39.48 14.91
CA LYS A 240 7.47 -40.64 14.84
C LYS A 240 8.63 -40.49 13.84
N TYR A 241 8.68 -39.42 13.06
CA TYR A 241 9.72 -39.21 12.04
C TYR A 241 10.80 -38.20 12.44
N GLN A 242 10.71 -37.56 13.62
CA GLN A 242 11.66 -36.54 14.08
C GLN A 242 12.69 -37.03 15.11
N ASN A 243 12.72 -38.31 15.48
CA ASN A 243 13.60 -38.83 16.53
C ASN A 243 14.67 -39.82 16.04
N SER A 244 15.09 -39.73 14.77
CA SER A 244 16.17 -40.56 14.24
C SER A 244 16.97 -39.82 13.17
N GLN A 245 17.88 -38.93 13.61
CA GLN A 245 19.22 -38.75 13.04
C GLN A 245 19.94 -37.61 13.76
N ALA A 246 20.67 -37.95 14.82
CA ALA A 246 21.79 -37.19 15.31
C ALA A 246 23.05 -38.03 15.07
N GLY A 247 23.95 -37.58 14.19
CA GLY A 247 25.23 -38.25 13.92
C GLY A 247 26.04 -37.69 12.75
N SER A 248 27.19 -37.05 13.10
CA SER A 248 28.46 -36.85 12.37
C SER A 248 28.61 -35.89 11.15
N THR A 249 29.24 -34.75 11.44
CA THR A 249 30.36 -33.98 10.83
C THR A 249 30.95 -34.32 9.42
N GLN A 250 31.01 -33.34 8.49
CA GLN A 250 32.23 -32.61 8.01
C GLN A 250 32.05 -31.86 6.65
N ALA A 251 32.45 -30.58 6.66
CA ALA A 251 33.12 -29.71 5.65
C ALA A 251 32.64 -29.52 4.18
N SER A 252 32.57 -28.21 3.84
CA SER A 252 32.79 -27.52 2.54
C SER A 252 31.63 -27.36 1.54
N GLY A 253 31.18 -26.09 1.38
CA GLY A 253 30.36 -25.62 0.25
C GLY A 253 29.27 -24.59 0.61
N THR A 254 29.61 -23.50 1.30
CA THR A 254 28.64 -22.50 1.80
C THR A 254 28.40 -21.36 0.81
N SER A 255 27.27 -21.39 0.10
CA SER A 255 26.56 -20.16 -0.32
C SER A 255 25.14 -20.43 -0.83
N SER A 256 24.80 -21.65 -1.26
CA SER A 256 23.46 -21.95 -1.82
C SER A 256 22.51 -22.71 -0.89
N LEU A 257 23.02 -23.30 0.20
CA LEU A 257 22.22 -24.11 1.13
C LEU A 257 21.77 -23.34 2.39
N GLU A 258 22.46 -22.27 2.78
CA GLU A 258 22.06 -21.41 3.90
C GLU A 258 20.79 -20.60 3.58
N ALA A 259 20.58 -20.22 2.32
CA ALA A 259 19.37 -19.54 1.88
C ALA A 259 18.11 -20.43 2.00
N ALA A 260 18.26 -21.75 1.81
CA ALA A 260 17.15 -22.70 1.94
C ALA A 260 16.86 -23.09 3.40
N ALA A 261 17.88 -23.09 4.26
CA ALA A 261 17.73 -23.37 5.69
C ALA A 261 17.18 -22.17 6.51
N ASN A 262 17.29 -20.95 5.99
CA ASN A 262 16.78 -19.73 6.63
C ASN A 262 15.27 -19.47 6.42
N GLY A 263 14.56 -20.34 5.71
CA GLY A 263 13.12 -20.18 5.43
C GLY A 263 12.20 -20.14 6.67
N GLN A 264 12.74 -20.30 7.89
CA GLN A 264 11.99 -20.19 9.15
C GLN A 264 12.74 -19.45 10.29
N ARG A 265 13.90 -18.84 10.06
CA ARG A 265 14.54 -17.96 11.07
C ARG A 265 14.25 -16.51 10.71
N GLY A 266 13.64 -15.77 11.64
CA GLY A 266 13.41 -14.36 11.41
C GLY A 266 14.70 -13.57 11.48
N LEU A 267 14.72 -12.42 10.80
CA LEU A 267 15.92 -11.60 10.67
C LEU A 267 16.39 -10.97 12.00
N TRP A 268 15.64 -11.19 13.09
CA TRP A 268 15.99 -10.79 14.46
C TRP A 268 17.12 -11.64 15.07
N ASP A 269 17.43 -12.79 14.47
CA ASP A 269 18.57 -13.64 14.82
C ASP A 269 19.78 -13.43 13.88
N ASP A 270 19.72 -12.42 12.99
CA ASP A 270 20.83 -12.06 12.10
C ASP A 270 22.02 -11.51 12.90
N ASP A 271 23.25 -11.90 12.53
CA ASP A 271 24.47 -11.52 13.26
C ASP A 271 24.67 -9.99 13.29
N VAL A 272 24.35 -9.28 12.20
CA VAL A 272 24.50 -7.82 12.13
C VAL A 272 23.49 -7.14 13.05
N ILE A 273 22.24 -7.59 13.02
CA ILE A 273 21.17 -7.05 13.87
C ILE A 273 21.45 -7.34 15.35
N THR A 274 21.86 -8.56 15.66
CA THR A 274 22.18 -9.00 17.02
C THR A 274 23.39 -8.23 17.59
N ALA A 275 24.44 -8.04 16.78
CA ALA A 275 25.62 -7.27 17.18
C ALA A 275 25.31 -5.79 17.45
N LYS A 276 24.25 -5.24 16.85
CA LYS A 276 23.80 -3.86 17.07
C LYS A 276 22.64 -3.73 18.05
N ARG A 277 22.34 -4.78 18.81
CA ARG A 277 21.26 -4.76 19.80
C ARG A 277 21.61 -3.84 20.97
N ILE A 278 20.70 -2.93 21.32
CA ILE A 278 20.84 -2.03 22.47
C ILE A 278 19.82 -2.38 23.57
N PRO A 279 20.12 -2.07 24.85
CA PRO A 279 19.20 -2.34 25.95
C PRO A 279 17.92 -1.49 25.82
N ARG A 280 16.78 -2.16 25.65
CA ARG A 280 15.47 -1.52 25.42
C ARG A 280 15.01 -0.63 26.59
N ASP A 281 15.40 -0.98 27.82
CA ASP A 281 15.15 -0.24 29.05
C ASP A 281 15.89 1.11 29.12
N LYS A 282 17.03 1.22 28.43
CA LYS A 282 17.81 2.46 28.31
C LYS A 282 17.29 3.39 27.22
N LEU A 283 16.43 2.90 26.33
CA LEU A 283 15.82 3.68 25.26
C LEU A 283 14.49 4.28 25.73
N LYS A 284 14.47 5.60 25.88
CA LYS A 284 13.25 6.35 26.25
C LYS A 284 12.59 6.90 24.99
N VAL A 285 11.53 6.26 24.53
CA VAL A 285 10.67 6.77 23.46
C VAL A 285 9.84 7.94 23.99
N LYS A 286 9.73 9.02 23.22
CA LYS A 286 9.06 10.27 23.60
C LYS A 286 7.95 10.60 22.61
N LYS A 287 8.05 11.75 21.91
CA LYS A 287 7.00 12.31 21.07
C LYS A 287 7.04 11.71 19.67
N LEU A 288 5.88 11.34 19.12
CA LEU A 288 5.72 11.00 17.70
C LEU A 288 6.12 12.19 16.82
N LEU A 289 7.03 11.95 15.88
CA LEU A 289 7.53 12.93 14.91
C LEU A 289 6.83 12.80 13.57
N SER A 290 6.63 11.56 13.11
CA SER A 290 6.03 11.26 11.82
C SER A 290 5.36 9.89 11.85
N ARG A 291 4.33 9.72 11.01
CA ARG A 291 3.64 8.47 10.74
C ARG A 291 3.45 8.37 9.23
N GLY A 292 3.76 7.21 8.65
CA GLY A 292 3.57 6.94 7.22
C GLY A 292 3.45 5.45 6.93
N ALA A 293 3.42 5.10 5.65
CA ALA A 293 3.34 3.71 5.18
C ALA A 293 4.48 2.83 5.73
N TYR A 294 5.66 3.42 5.95
CA TYR A 294 6.87 2.74 6.43
C TYR A 294 6.98 2.64 7.96
N GLY A 295 5.95 3.05 8.70
CA GLY A 295 5.93 3.00 10.16
C GLY A 295 5.75 4.36 10.84
N GLU A 296 6.08 4.36 12.13
CA GLU A 296 6.03 5.52 13.01
C GLU A 296 7.45 5.88 13.44
N VAL A 297 7.78 7.17 13.42
CA VAL A 297 9.06 7.69 13.90
C VAL A 297 8.82 8.57 15.10
N TYR A 298 9.44 8.22 16.22
CA TYR A 298 9.38 8.95 17.48
C TYR A 298 10.72 9.62 17.78
N SER A 299 10.67 10.74 18.48
CA SER A 299 11.84 11.24 19.20
C SER A 299 12.11 10.34 20.40
N GLY A 300 13.37 10.20 20.78
CA GLY A 300 13.76 9.45 21.96
C GLY A 300 15.04 9.97 22.58
N VAL A 301 15.43 9.31 23.68
CA VAL A 301 16.73 9.50 24.32
C VAL A 301 17.36 8.15 24.58
N PHE A 302 18.61 8.00 24.16
CA PHE A 302 19.45 6.84 24.45
C PHE A 302 20.84 7.35 24.84
N ASN A 303 21.43 6.82 25.93
CA ASN A 303 22.73 7.26 26.45
C ASN A 303 22.88 8.80 26.57
N ARG A 304 21.82 9.48 27.03
CA ARG A 304 21.73 10.96 27.16
C ARG A 304 21.80 11.74 25.84
N GLN A 305 21.79 11.05 24.70
CA GLN A 305 21.71 11.67 23.39
C GLN A 305 20.29 11.58 22.85
N GLN A 306 19.89 12.61 22.10
CA GLN A 306 18.62 12.61 21.39
C GLN A 306 18.73 11.69 20.17
N VAL A 307 17.71 10.86 19.96
CA VAL A 307 17.66 9.85 18.89
C VAL A 307 16.31 9.88 18.18
N ALA A 308 16.27 9.34 16.96
CA ALA A 308 15.04 8.99 16.26
C ALA A 308 14.78 7.48 16.43
N VAL A 309 13.55 7.11 16.75
CA VAL A 309 13.12 5.73 17.01
C VAL A 309 12.04 5.37 15.99
N LYS A 310 12.40 4.56 15.00
CA LYS A 310 11.47 4.03 14.00
C LYS A 310 10.85 2.73 14.52
N MET A 311 9.55 2.59 14.36
CA MET A 311 8.74 1.44 14.80
C MET A 311 7.75 1.08 13.69
N LEU A 312 7.38 -0.19 13.61
CA LEU A 312 6.24 -0.61 12.79
C LEU A 312 4.94 -0.08 13.39
N THR A 313 3.95 0.19 12.54
CA THR A 313 2.64 0.63 13.02
C THR A 313 1.95 -0.50 13.80
N PRO A 314 0.96 -0.20 14.65
CA PRO A 314 0.17 -1.23 15.31
C PRO A 314 -0.45 -2.26 14.35
N ALA A 315 -0.79 -1.84 13.12
CA ALA A 315 -1.36 -2.70 12.09
C ALA A 315 -0.33 -3.67 11.50
N THR A 316 0.92 -3.26 11.33
CA THR A 316 1.95 -4.07 10.64
C THR A 316 2.89 -4.80 11.58
N ARG A 317 3.01 -4.39 12.85
CA ARG A 317 3.97 -4.96 13.81
C ARG A 317 3.74 -6.44 14.19
N ALA A 318 2.56 -6.99 13.89
CA ALA A 318 2.25 -8.40 14.11
C ALA A 318 2.61 -9.29 12.89
N SER A 319 2.87 -8.70 11.72
CA SER A 319 3.23 -9.42 10.51
C SER A 319 4.72 -9.71 10.47
N ILE A 320 5.08 -11.00 10.45
CA ILE A 320 6.48 -11.44 10.32
C ILE A 320 7.11 -10.94 9.02
N GLN A 321 6.33 -10.82 7.94
CA GLN A 321 6.82 -10.27 6.67
C GLN A 321 7.23 -8.80 6.83
N HIS A 322 6.39 -7.98 7.48
CA HIS A 322 6.73 -6.58 7.72
C HIS A 322 7.89 -6.42 8.73
N VAL A 323 7.96 -7.27 9.75
CA VAL A 323 9.09 -7.33 10.68
C VAL A 323 10.40 -7.65 9.96
N ASN A 324 10.40 -8.65 9.07
CA ASN A 324 11.59 -9.01 8.30
C ASN A 324 11.99 -7.91 7.31
N ALA A 325 11.04 -7.28 6.61
CA ALA A 325 11.32 -6.15 5.72
C ALA A 325 11.91 -4.96 6.50
N PHE A 326 11.35 -4.66 7.67
CA PHE A 326 11.83 -3.61 8.55
C PHE A 326 13.25 -3.88 9.07
N LEU A 327 13.56 -5.12 9.43
CA LEU A 327 14.90 -5.53 9.84
C LEU A 327 15.88 -5.56 8.66
N ALA A 328 15.42 -5.85 7.44
CA ALA A 328 16.27 -5.84 6.25
C ALA A 328 16.75 -4.42 5.95
N GLU A 329 15.84 -3.44 6.02
CA GLU A 329 16.17 -2.02 5.94
C GLU A 329 17.17 -1.61 7.04
N ALA A 330 16.91 -2.04 8.28
CA ALA A 330 17.78 -1.77 9.42
C ALA A 330 19.18 -2.36 9.22
N LYS A 331 19.28 -3.60 8.74
CA LYS A 331 20.53 -4.30 8.44
C LYS A 331 21.32 -3.55 7.38
N MET A 332 20.68 -3.18 6.26
CA MET A 332 21.33 -2.43 5.19
C MET A 332 21.91 -1.12 5.72
N THR A 333 21.11 -0.37 6.48
CA THR A 333 21.58 0.90 7.08
C THR A 333 22.71 0.68 8.08
N ALA A 334 22.66 -0.40 8.87
CA ALA A 334 23.68 -0.74 9.86
C ALA A 334 25.03 -1.12 9.26
N MET A 335 25.07 -1.56 8.00
CA MET A 335 26.27 -1.90 7.25
C MET A 335 26.93 -0.69 6.58
N MET A 336 26.29 0.48 6.61
CA MET A 336 26.80 1.71 5.99
C MET A 336 27.37 2.67 7.04
N ASP A 337 28.51 3.28 6.72
CA ASP A 337 29.12 4.32 7.54
C ASP A 337 29.65 5.45 6.64
N HIS A 338 28.89 6.55 6.57
CA HIS A 338 29.25 7.72 5.78
C HIS A 338 28.59 8.99 6.35
N PRO A 339 29.29 10.15 6.37
CA PRO A 339 28.78 11.39 6.98
C PRO A 339 27.49 11.94 6.35
N HIS A 340 27.13 11.50 5.14
CA HIS A 340 25.90 11.89 4.45
C HIS A 340 24.90 10.74 4.27
N VAL A 341 25.11 9.61 4.95
CA VAL A 341 24.15 8.52 5.08
C VAL A 341 23.65 8.51 6.53
N MET A 342 22.37 8.21 6.73
CA MET A 342 21.76 8.21 8.06
C MET A 342 22.50 7.28 9.02
N SER A 343 22.96 7.80 10.15
CA SER A 343 23.75 7.03 11.11
C SER A 343 22.87 6.13 11.96
N PHE A 344 23.17 4.84 11.90
CA PHE A 344 22.51 3.79 12.66
C PHE A 344 23.04 3.71 14.10
N VAL A 345 22.15 3.73 15.09
CA VAL A 345 22.52 3.63 16.52
C VAL A 345 22.34 2.21 17.04
N GLY A 346 21.25 1.53 16.67
CA GLY A 346 21.00 0.17 17.13
C GLY A 346 19.57 -0.31 16.94
N VAL A 347 19.30 -1.54 17.36
CA VAL A 347 17.96 -2.15 17.37
C VAL A 347 17.61 -2.57 18.79
N ALA A 348 16.35 -2.39 19.21
CA ALA A 348 15.91 -2.79 20.54
C ALA A 348 14.53 -3.44 20.50
N TRP A 349 14.35 -4.49 21.31
CA TRP A 349 13.07 -5.15 21.53
C TRP A 349 13.09 -5.95 22.82
N VAL A 350 11.94 -6.00 23.51
CA VAL A 350 11.62 -7.03 24.53
C VAL A 350 10.88 -8.18 23.86
N SER A 351 9.83 -7.85 23.09
CA SER A 351 9.11 -8.74 22.18
C SER A 351 9.17 -8.18 20.77
N LEU A 352 9.00 -9.01 19.74
CA LEU A 352 9.00 -8.56 18.35
C LEU A 352 7.93 -7.48 18.06
N SER A 353 6.84 -7.47 18.83
CA SER A 353 5.79 -6.44 18.77
C SER A 353 6.21 -5.06 19.32
N ASP A 354 7.36 -4.96 19.98
CA ASP A 354 8.00 -3.73 20.46
C ASP A 354 9.36 -3.50 19.76
N LEU A 355 9.55 -4.11 18.59
CA LEU A 355 10.75 -3.93 17.80
C LEU A 355 10.88 -2.47 17.33
N CYS A 356 12.03 -1.87 17.61
CA CYS A 356 12.36 -0.53 17.18
C CYS A 356 13.79 -0.42 16.68
N VAL A 357 13.99 0.46 15.71
CA VAL A 357 15.29 0.78 15.13
C VAL A 357 15.62 2.22 15.51
N VAL A 358 16.83 2.44 15.99
CA VAL A 358 17.28 3.71 16.52
C VAL A 358 18.33 4.30 15.60
N PHE A 359 18.12 5.56 15.25
CA PHE A 359 19.01 6.36 14.42
C PHE A 359 19.39 7.64 15.16
N GLU A 360 20.40 8.34 14.65
CA GLU A 360 20.66 9.70 15.09
C GLU A 360 19.42 10.61 14.90
N PHE A 361 19.34 11.70 15.65
CA PHE A 361 18.24 12.64 15.50
C PHE A 361 18.63 13.82 14.60
N MET A 362 17.87 14.02 13.52
CA MET A 362 18.06 15.13 12.57
C MET A 362 17.02 16.24 12.86
N ASP A 363 17.47 17.29 13.56
CA ASP A 363 16.63 18.34 14.14
C ASP A 363 16.13 19.40 13.15
N GLY A 364 16.60 19.37 11.90
CA GLY A 364 16.11 20.21 10.80
C GLY A 364 14.91 19.63 10.05
N GLY A 365 14.53 18.38 10.32
CA GLY A 365 13.47 17.67 9.59
C GLY A 365 13.88 17.28 8.17
N ASP A 366 12.90 16.93 7.34
CA ASP A 366 13.15 16.57 5.94
C ASP A 366 13.25 17.80 5.01
N LEU A 367 13.94 17.64 3.89
CA LEU A 367 14.14 18.69 2.90
C LEU A 367 12.81 19.15 2.27
N ARG A 368 11.81 18.27 2.12
CA ARG A 368 10.50 18.68 1.59
C ARG A 368 9.86 19.72 2.50
N SER A 369 9.82 19.46 3.81
CA SER A 369 9.33 20.38 4.82
C SER A 369 10.06 21.73 4.81
N LEU A 370 11.38 21.74 4.56
CA LEU A 370 12.14 22.98 4.40
C LEU A 370 11.73 23.76 3.13
N LEU A 371 11.61 23.06 2.00
CA LEU A 371 11.23 23.66 0.72
C LEU A 371 9.83 24.27 0.79
N ASP A 372 8.88 23.58 1.43
CA ASP A 372 7.53 24.09 1.65
C ASP A 372 7.56 25.38 2.51
N LYS A 373 8.36 25.42 3.59
CA LYS A 373 8.57 26.65 4.38
C LYS A 373 9.14 27.80 3.55
N TYR A 374 10.11 27.53 2.67
CA TYR A 374 10.70 28.55 1.80
C TYR A 374 9.68 29.11 0.81
N LEU A 375 8.81 28.25 0.28
CA LEU A 375 7.73 28.67 -0.60
C LEU A 375 6.72 29.58 0.14
N THR A 376 6.27 29.16 1.33
CA THR A 376 5.30 29.95 2.12
C THR A 376 5.85 31.29 2.58
N SER A 377 7.13 31.35 2.95
CA SER A 377 7.81 32.58 3.41
C SER A 377 8.29 33.49 2.28
N LYS A 378 8.03 33.13 1.01
CA LYS A 378 8.54 33.84 -0.19
C LYS A 378 10.05 34.02 -0.14
N HIS A 379 10.75 33.02 0.39
CA HIS A 379 12.20 33.01 0.42
C HIS A 379 12.74 33.04 -1.02
N SER A 380 13.86 33.72 -1.24
CA SER A 380 14.52 33.78 -2.55
C SER A 380 14.70 32.37 -3.13
N LEU A 381 14.13 32.15 -4.30
CA LEU A 381 14.16 30.88 -5.03
C LEU A 381 15.48 30.65 -5.78
N GLY A 382 16.42 31.60 -5.72
CA GLY A 382 17.72 31.52 -6.40
C GLY A 382 18.55 30.29 -6.03
N PHE A 383 19.59 30.05 -6.81
CA PHE A 383 20.61 29.02 -6.55
C PHE A 383 21.55 29.52 -5.45
N VAL A 384 21.10 29.41 -4.20
CA VAL A 384 21.88 29.86 -3.03
C VAL A 384 22.86 28.76 -2.62
N ARG A 385 24.03 29.14 -2.09
CA ARG A 385 25.10 28.24 -1.63
C ARG A 385 24.59 27.05 -0.82
N GLN A 386 23.61 27.27 0.07
CA GLN A 386 23.03 26.22 0.91
C GLN A 386 22.36 25.10 0.09
N LYS A 387 21.64 25.43 -0.99
CA LYS A 387 21.03 24.42 -1.88
C LYS A 387 22.11 23.57 -2.56
N ALA A 388 23.17 24.22 -3.05
CA ALA A 388 24.32 23.54 -3.65
C ALA A 388 25.03 22.63 -2.65
N THR A 389 25.19 23.07 -1.40
CA THR A 389 25.78 22.27 -0.32
C THR A 389 24.92 21.04 0.00
N ILE A 390 23.60 21.17 0.10
CA ILE A 390 22.70 20.02 0.31
C ILE A 390 22.81 19.03 -0.86
N ALA A 391 22.77 19.52 -2.10
CA ALA A 391 22.93 18.66 -3.28
C ALA A 391 24.28 17.94 -3.27
N LEU A 392 25.38 18.63 -2.92
CA LEU A 392 26.71 18.04 -2.81
C LEU A 392 26.77 16.93 -1.76
N HIS A 393 26.17 17.13 -0.59
CA HIS A 393 26.08 16.09 0.44
C HIS A 393 25.36 14.83 -0.06
N ILE A 394 24.26 15.01 -0.80
CA ILE A 394 23.52 13.88 -1.41
C ILE A 394 24.35 13.21 -2.50
N CYS A 395 25.08 13.97 -3.33
CA CYS A 395 26.02 13.39 -4.30
C CYS A 395 27.08 12.54 -3.60
N HIS A 396 27.68 13.01 -2.51
CA HIS A 396 28.64 12.21 -1.74
C HIS A 396 28.02 10.92 -1.19
N ALA A 397 26.80 10.98 -0.65
CA ALA A 397 26.09 9.80 -0.17
C ALA A 397 25.88 8.77 -1.30
N LEU A 398 25.41 9.22 -2.47
CA LEU A 398 25.17 8.35 -3.62
C LEU A 398 26.49 7.77 -4.18
N THR A 399 27.56 8.56 -4.25
CA THR A 399 28.88 8.08 -4.64
C THR A 399 29.37 7.00 -3.70
N TYR A 400 29.21 7.20 -2.38
CA TYR A 400 29.55 6.18 -1.39
C TYR A 400 28.74 4.89 -1.61
N LEU A 401 27.41 4.99 -1.71
CA LEU A 401 26.52 3.85 -1.99
C LEU A 401 26.94 3.06 -3.23
N HIS A 402 27.20 3.75 -4.34
CA HIS A 402 27.59 3.12 -5.61
C HIS A 402 29.03 2.58 -5.60
N SER A 403 29.85 2.96 -4.62
CA SER A 403 31.22 2.46 -4.45
C SER A 403 31.30 1.17 -3.61
N LEU A 404 30.20 0.77 -2.96
CA LEU A 404 30.15 -0.46 -2.18
C LEU A 404 30.31 -1.69 -3.08
N ALA A 405 30.67 -2.82 -2.47
CA ALA A 405 30.81 -4.10 -3.13
C ALA A 405 29.94 -5.15 -2.42
N PRO A 406 28.76 -5.51 -2.97
CA PRO A 406 28.19 -5.00 -4.22
C PRO A 406 27.67 -3.54 -4.15
N PRO A 407 27.57 -2.82 -5.29
CA PRO A 407 27.04 -1.45 -5.31
C PRO A 407 25.60 -1.38 -4.84
N VAL A 408 25.28 -0.43 -3.96
CA VAL A 408 23.90 -0.27 -3.46
C VAL A 408 23.19 0.84 -4.25
N ILE A 409 22.07 0.52 -4.90
CA ILE A 409 21.22 1.52 -5.58
C ILE A 409 20.07 1.92 -4.65
N HIS A 410 19.94 3.21 -4.32
CA HIS A 410 18.92 3.71 -3.38
C HIS A 410 17.47 3.47 -3.84
N ARG A 411 17.19 3.75 -5.12
CA ARG A 411 15.88 3.65 -5.83
C ARG A 411 14.74 4.56 -5.34
N ASP A 412 14.75 5.02 -4.08
CA ASP A 412 13.73 5.97 -3.56
C ASP A 412 14.32 7.36 -3.23
N LEU A 413 15.10 7.96 -4.14
CA LEU A 413 15.67 9.29 -3.89
C LEU A 413 14.61 10.38 -4.07
N LYS A 414 14.15 10.97 -2.96
CA LYS A 414 13.19 12.09 -2.94
C LYS A 414 13.50 13.06 -1.79
N SER A 415 12.96 14.27 -1.85
CA SER A 415 13.19 15.30 -0.82
C SER A 415 12.70 14.92 0.58
N ARG A 416 11.71 14.02 0.69
CA ARG A 416 11.28 13.45 1.99
C ARG A 416 12.32 12.51 2.62
N ASN A 417 13.20 11.92 1.81
CA ASN A 417 14.25 10.99 2.24
C ASN A 417 15.61 11.68 2.45
N VAL A 418 15.63 13.02 2.40
CA VAL A 418 16.80 13.83 2.74
C VAL A 418 16.53 14.54 4.07
N LEU A 419 17.19 14.11 5.13
CA LEU A 419 17.08 14.70 6.45
C LEU A 419 18.15 15.76 6.68
N LEU A 420 17.79 16.81 7.40
CA LEU A 420 18.64 17.96 7.68
C LEU A 420 18.90 18.09 9.17
N SER A 421 20.12 18.48 9.52
CA SER A 421 20.44 19.03 10.83
C SER A 421 20.14 20.54 10.85
N LYS A 422 20.10 21.14 12.03
CA LYS A 422 19.98 22.59 12.22
C LYS A 422 21.15 23.37 11.61
N ALA A 423 22.31 22.72 11.46
CA ALA A 423 23.47 23.26 10.74
C ALA A 423 23.37 23.09 9.20
N MET A 424 22.23 22.60 8.68
CA MET A 424 21.98 22.33 7.27
C MET A 424 22.88 21.25 6.66
N GLY A 425 23.50 20.41 7.50
CA GLY A 425 24.10 19.15 7.07
C GLY A 425 23.00 18.18 6.64
N ALA A 426 23.16 17.57 5.46
CA ALA A 426 22.15 16.69 4.87
C ALA A 426 22.61 15.23 4.91
N LYS A 427 21.66 14.33 5.19
CA LYS A 427 21.87 12.88 5.17
C LYS A 427 20.73 12.19 4.43
N LEU A 428 21.07 11.16 3.68
CA LEU A 428 20.15 10.29 2.96
C LEU A 428 19.66 9.16 3.88
N THR A 429 18.35 8.86 3.83
CA THR A 429 17.68 7.84 4.64
C THR A 429 16.68 7.04 3.79
N ASP A 430 16.10 5.99 4.39
CA ASP A 430 15.02 5.16 3.84
C ASP A 430 15.46 4.25 2.69
N PHE A 431 16.16 3.17 3.06
CA PHE A 431 16.76 2.20 2.15
C PHE A 431 15.85 0.98 1.91
N GLY A 432 14.54 1.10 2.18
CA GLY A 432 13.62 -0.05 2.22
C GLY A 432 13.46 -0.80 0.88
N ILE A 433 13.69 -0.12 -0.25
CA ILE A 433 13.66 -0.71 -1.59
C ILE A 433 15.03 -0.76 -2.27
N SER A 434 16.10 -0.42 -1.53
CA SER A 434 17.45 -0.46 -2.07
C SER A 434 17.88 -1.90 -2.38
N ARG A 435 18.71 -2.06 -3.42
CA ARG A 435 19.23 -3.38 -3.84
C ARG A 435 20.71 -3.32 -4.12
N GLU A 436 21.36 -4.43 -3.76
CA GLU A 436 22.72 -4.83 -4.16
C GLU A 436 22.82 -5.17 -5.65
#